data_AF-A0A553ZS70-F1
#
_entry.id   AF-A0A553ZS70-F1
#
_cell.length_a   1.000
_cell.length_b   1.000
_cell.length_c   1.000
_cell.angle_alpha   90.00
_cell.angle_beta   90.00
_cell.angle_gamma   90.00
#
_symmetry.space_group_name_H-M   'P 1'
#
loop_
_entity.id
_entity.type
_entity.pdbx_description
1 polymer ?
#
loop_
_entity_poly.entity_id
_entity_poly.type
_entity_poly.pdbx_seq_one_letter_code
_entity_poly.pdbx_strand_id
1 'polypeptide(L)'
;SATLASTGTPSFFIHPTEAFHGDLGMITPYDLLILISASGETDEILKLVPSLKNFGNRIIAITNNGNSTLAKNADAVLDLH
;
A
#
# COMPACT_ATOMS: atom_id res chain seq x y z
N SER A 1 -7.50 3.66 8.53
CA SER A 1 -6.64 4.01 9.67
C SER A 1 -7.40 3.99 10.99
N ALA A 2 -8.52 4.73 11.13
CA ALA A 2 -9.26 4.83 12.39
C ALA A 2 -9.54 3.48 13.09
N THR A 3 -9.90 2.43 12.34
CA THR A 3 -10.15 1.08 12.88
C THR A 3 -8.90 0.41 13.48
N LEU A 4 -7.75 0.50 12.80
CA LEU A 4 -6.50 -0.07 13.33
C LEU A 4 -6.01 0.74 14.54
N ALA A 5 -6.07 2.06 14.44
CA ALA A 5 -5.69 2.96 15.51
C ALA A 5 -6.54 2.74 16.77
N SER A 6 -7.86 2.52 16.62
CA SER A 6 -8.77 2.26 17.75
C SER A 6 -8.53 0.90 18.41
N THR A 7 -7.94 -0.07 17.71
CA THR A 7 -7.52 -1.36 18.28
C THR A 7 -6.07 -1.36 18.75
N GLY A 8 -5.44 -0.20 18.92
CA GLY A 8 -4.09 -0.06 19.45
C GLY A 8 -2.96 -0.29 18.44
N THR A 9 -3.26 -0.35 17.15
CA THR A 9 -2.26 -0.42 16.07
C THR A 9 -2.12 0.97 15.41
N PRO A 10 -1.04 1.71 15.66
CA PRO A 10 -0.84 3.03 15.06
C PRO A 10 -0.96 2.96 13.53
N SER A 11 -1.78 3.82 12.95
CA SER A 11 -1.94 3.90 11.50
C SER A 11 -2.47 5.26 11.08
N PHE A 12 -2.16 5.64 9.86
CA PHE A 12 -2.69 6.82 9.20
C PHE A 12 -3.01 6.48 7.74
N PHE A 13 -3.70 7.37 7.06
CA PHE A 13 -4.06 7.21 5.65
C PHE A 13 -3.23 8.20 4.83
N ILE A 14 -2.73 7.74 3.69
CA ILE A 14 -2.03 8.59 2.71
C ILE A 14 -2.80 8.50 1.40
N HIS A 15 -3.14 9.65 0.82
CA HIS A 15 -3.69 9.67 -0.52
C HIS A 15 -2.56 9.42 -1.55
N PRO A 16 -2.70 8.48 -2.51
CA PRO A 16 -1.62 8.12 -3.43
C PRO A 16 -1.00 9.31 -4.19
N THR A 17 -1.82 10.30 -4.57
CA THR A 17 -1.33 11.51 -5.24
C THR A 17 -0.46 12.39 -4.34
N GLU A 18 -0.76 12.45 -3.04
CA GLU A 18 0.00 13.24 -2.06
C GLU A 18 1.35 12.57 -1.73
N ALA A 19 1.39 11.22 -1.74
CA ALA A 19 2.62 10.45 -1.58
C ALA A 19 3.71 10.86 -2.60
N PHE A 20 3.34 11.10 -3.86
CA PHE A 20 4.28 11.57 -4.89
C PHE A 20 4.76 13.01 -4.69
N HIS A 21 4.03 13.82 -3.94
CA HIS A 21 4.29 15.25 -3.81
C HIS A 21 5.00 15.63 -2.50
N GLY A 22 5.41 14.64 -1.70
CA GLY A 22 6.29 14.86 -0.54
C GLY A 22 6.06 13.91 0.64
N ASP A 23 4.91 13.26 0.71
CA ASP A 23 4.51 12.50 1.90
C ASP A 23 5.20 11.14 2.06
N LEU A 24 5.98 10.71 1.05
CA LEU A 24 6.87 9.56 1.20
C LEU A 24 7.87 9.73 2.35
N GLY A 25 8.20 10.96 2.76
CA GLY A 25 9.08 11.23 3.90
C GLY A 25 8.51 10.82 5.26
N MET A 26 7.20 10.57 5.36
CA MET A 26 6.57 10.07 6.58
C MET A 26 6.66 8.55 6.73
N ILE A 27 7.01 7.84 5.66
CA ILE A 27 7.16 6.39 5.64
C ILE A 27 8.58 6.08 6.09
N THR A 28 8.71 5.09 6.97
CA THR A 28 9.96 4.52 7.45
C THR A 28 10.09 3.07 6.95
N PRO A 29 11.29 2.48 6.89
CA PRO A 29 11.46 1.08 6.48
C PRO A 29 10.75 0.07 7.39
N TYR A 30 10.37 0.49 8.60
CA TYR A 30 9.68 -0.34 9.59
C TYR A 30 8.16 -0.33 9.41
N ASP A 31 7.63 0.52 8.54
CA ASP A 31 6.20 0.61 8.29
C ASP A 31 5.71 -0.50 7.36
N LEU A 32 4.52 -1.00 7.68
CA LEU A 32 3.75 -1.92 6.86
C LEU A 32 2.73 -1.14 6.04
N LEU A 33 2.77 -1.30 4.72
CA LEU A 33 1.82 -0.63 3.84
C LEU A 33 0.68 -1.54 3.44
N ILE A 34 -0.54 -1.00 3.52
CA ILE A 34 -1.74 -1.61 2.95
C ILE A 34 -2.15 -0.78 1.74
N LEU A 35 -1.97 -1.35 0.55
CA LEU A 35 -2.34 -0.71 -0.72
C LEU A 35 -3.68 -1.28 -1.19
N ILE A 36 -4.67 -0.41 -1.40
CA ILE A 36 -6.03 -0.80 -1.79
C ILE A 36 -6.29 -0.32 -3.22
N SER A 37 -6.50 -1.25 -4.14
CA SER A 37 -6.87 -0.96 -5.53
C SER A 37 -7.80 -2.05 -6.03
N ALA A 38 -9.03 -1.69 -6.39
CA ALA A 38 -10.02 -2.65 -6.85
C ALA A 38 -9.53 -3.46 -8.07
N SER A 39 -8.98 -2.79 -9.10
CA SER A 39 -8.41 -3.48 -10.27
C SER A 39 -7.02 -4.06 -10.01
N GLY A 40 -6.28 -3.49 -9.05
CA GLY A 40 -4.86 -3.75 -8.86
C GLY A 40 -3.96 -3.16 -9.95
N GLU A 41 -4.52 -2.30 -10.81
CA GLU A 41 -3.86 -1.68 -11.97
C GLU A 41 -3.90 -0.14 -11.90
N THR A 42 -4.18 0.45 -10.73
CA THR A 42 -4.21 1.91 -10.56
C THR A 42 -2.80 2.49 -10.68
N ASP A 43 -2.56 3.30 -11.71
CA ASP A 43 -1.25 3.86 -12.07
C ASP A 43 -0.54 4.56 -10.90
N GLU A 44 -1.24 5.40 -10.14
CA GLU A 44 -0.66 6.11 -8.99
C GLU A 44 -0.14 5.11 -7.95
N ILE A 45 -0.91 4.07 -7.65
CA ILE A 45 -0.49 3.04 -6.69
C ILE A 45 0.70 2.26 -7.23
N LEU A 46 0.65 1.82 -8.49
CA LEU A 46 1.71 1.03 -9.10
C LEU A 46 3.04 1.79 -9.19
N LYS A 47 3.01 3.09 -9.45
CA LYS A 47 4.22 3.93 -9.49
C LYS A 47 4.90 4.04 -8.12
N LEU A 48 4.18 3.85 -7.00
CA LEU A 48 4.77 3.88 -5.65
C LEU A 48 5.49 2.57 -5.30
N VAL A 49 5.01 1.45 -5.82
CA VAL A 49 5.48 0.09 -5.45
C VAL A 49 7.01 -0.07 -5.53
N PRO A 50 7.70 0.36 -6.61
CA PRO A 50 9.16 0.22 -6.68
C PRO A 50 9.89 0.98 -5.58
N SER A 51 9.48 2.23 -5.30
CA SER A 51 10.10 3.07 -4.27
C SER A 51 9.91 2.47 -2.88
N LEU A 52 8.70 1.99 -2.57
CA LEU A 52 8.37 1.36 -1.30
C LEU A 52 9.17 0.07 -1.09
N LYS A 53 9.31 -0.76 -2.13
CA LYS A 53 10.16 -1.96 -2.10
C LYS A 53 11.63 -1.62 -1.90
N ASN A 54 12.14 -0.62 -2.62
CA ASN A 54 13.53 -0.17 -2.47
C ASN A 54 13.83 0.35 -1.07
N PHE A 55 12.83 0.93 -0.41
CA PHE A 55 12.93 1.40 0.96
C PHE A 55 12.86 0.27 2.00
N GLY A 56 12.55 -0.96 1.57
CA GLY A 56 12.50 -2.15 2.41
C GLY A 56 11.14 -2.41 3.05
N ASN A 57 10.10 -1.66 2.68
CA ASN A 57 8.78 -1.85 3.26
C ASN A 57 8.14 -3.18 2.82
N ARG A 58 7.33 -3.72 3.73
CA ARG A 58 6.39 -4.80 3.42
C ARG A 58 5.08 -4.24 2.90
N ILE A 59 4.50 -4.91 1.91
CA ILE A 59 3.28 -4.49 1.22
C ILE A 59 2.22 -5.59 1.34
N ILE A 60 1.05 -5.23 1.84
CA ILE A 60 -0.19 -6.00 1.71
C ILE A 60 -1.05 -5.34 0.64
N ALA A 61 -1.46 -6.11 -0.36
CA ALA A 61 -2.42 -5.66 -1.37
C ALA A 61 -3.84 -6.10 -1.01
N ILE A 62 -4.80 -5.20 -1.15
CA ILE A 62 -6.23 -5.50 -1.13
C ILE A 62 -6.79 -5.17 -2.50
N THR A 63 -7.29 -6.18 -3.21
CA THR A 63 -7.73 -6.06 -4.61
C THR A 63 -8.77 -7.10 -4.96
N ASN A 64 -9.56 -6.85 -6.01
CA ASN A 64 -10.51 -7.83 -6.56
C ASN A 64 -9.86 -8.72 -7.63
N ASN A 65 -8.58 -8.49 -7.95
CA ASN A 65 -7.85 -9.28 -8.92
C ASN A 65 -6.52 -9.76 -8.33
N GLY A 66 -6.51 -10.97 -7.78
CA GLY A 66 -5.31 -11.62 -7.27
C GLY A 66 -4.19 -11.83 -8.31
N ASN A 67 -4.47 -11.66 -9.60
CA ASN A 67 -3.48 -11.74 -10.69
C ASN A 67 -3.00 -10.37 -11.21
N SER A 68 -3.44 -9.28 -10.58
CA SER A 68 -3.07 -7.91 -10.95
C SER A 68 -1.59 -7.61 -10.72
N THR A 69 -1.10 -6.53 -11.34
CA THR A 69 0.25 -6.03 -11.16
C THR A 69 0.55 -5.72 -9.69
N LEU A 70 -0.40 -5.10 -8.97
CA LEU A 70 -0.26 -4.84 -7.55
C LEU A 70 -0.13 -6.14 -6.74
N ALA A 71 -1.03 -7.10 -6.97
CA ALA A 71 -1.03 -8.39 -6.26
C ALA A 71 0.29 -9.14 -6.43
N LYS A 72 0.81 -9.21 -7.66
CA LYS A 72 2.09 -9.86 -7.98
C LYS A 72 3.30 -9.19 -7.32
N ASN A 73 3.16 -7.93 -6.92
CA ASN A 73 4.21 -7.18 -6.27
C ASN A 73 4.06 -7.08 -4.74
N ALA A 74 2.99 -7.59 -4.15
CA ALA A 74 2.81 -7.56 -2.71
C ALA A 74 3.45 -8.77 -2.01
N ASP A 75 3.76 -8.63 -0.73
CA ASP A 75 4.21 -9.73 0.13
C ASP A 75 3.04 -10.63 0.56
N ALA A 76 1.84 -10.05 0.68
CA ALA A 76 0.59 -10.76 0.91
C ALA A 76 -0.56 -10.09 0.16
N VAL A 77 -1.54 -10.89 -0.25
CA VAL A 77 -2.71 -10.42 -1.02
C VAL A 77 -3.98 -10.85 -0.29
N LEU A 78 -4.85 -9.88 -0.02
CA LEU A 78 -6.24 -10.09 0.32
C LEU A 78 -7.06 -9.92 -0.96
N ASP A 79 -7.35 -11.05 -1.61
CA ASP A 79 -8.21 -11.12 -2.78
C ASP A 79 -9.69 -11.06 -2.35
N LEU A 80 -10.45 -10.15 -2.96
CA LEU A 80 -11.85 -9.91 -2.64
C LEU A 80 -12.84 -10.60 -3.58
N HIS A 81 -12.37 -11.21 -4.68
CA HIS A 81 -13.16 -11.89 -5.73
C HIS A 81 -14.17 -11.01 -6.49
#